data_AF-A0A2V9P818-F1
#
_entry.id   AF-A0A2V9P818-F1
#
_cell.length_a   1.000
_cell.length_b   1.000
_cell.length_c   1.000
_cell.angle_alpha   90.00
_cell.angle_beta   90.00
_cell.angle_gamma   90.00
#
_symmetry.space_group_name_H-M   'P 1'
#
loop_
_entity.id
_entity.type
_entity.pdbx_description
1 polymer ?
#
loop_
_entity_poly.entity_id
_entity_poly.type
_entity_poly.pdbx_seq_one_letter_code
_entity_poly.pdbx_strand_id
1 'polypeptide(L)'
;QRAVATYSQPHFRGSSWSSLFSSSIERTTENPTFAARLAEGSWQLEKPLNKDKTRRIQLRYRLRRTILSNLLIPGLVLPQDQRLRLSTLSATWIRDTRDKPLDASRGFYQTLDLGITPKALGSNANFARLLGQSSYYKPFGKTVWANRITLGLSKSFASSDVPTSERFFSGGETTLRGFPINGAGPQR
;
A
#
# COMPACT_ATOMS: atom_id res chain seq x y z
N GLN A 1 11.87 17.55 -0.47
CA GLN A 1 11.09 18.27 -1.50
C GLN A 1 10.22 17.28 -2.24
N ARG A 2 8.94 17.59 -2.46
CA ARG A 2 7.96 16.69 -3.09
C ARG A 2 7.08 17.47 -4.05
N ALA A 3 6.81 16.91 -5.23
CA ALA A 3 5.83 17.41 -6.18
C ALA A 3 4.88 16.27 -6.56
N VAL A 4 3.58 16.57 -6.65
CA VAL A 4 2.53 15.60 -6.99
C VAL A 4 1.55 16.26 -7.95
N ALA A 5 1.17 15.54 -8.99
CA ALA A 5 0.12 15.92 -9.93
C ALA A 5 -0.90 14.78 -10.01
N THR A 6 -2.18 15.11 -9.89
CA THR A 6 -3.28 14.15 -9.95
C THR A 6 -4.36 14.60 -10.91
N TYR A 7 -4.90 13.67 -11.69
CA TYR A 7 -6.02 13.91 -12.59
C TYR A 7 -7.09 12.84 -12.38
N SER A 8 -8.30 13.26 -11.99
CA SER A 8 -9.42 12.36 -11.71
C SER A 8 -10.54 12.56 -12.73
N GLN A 9 -11.05 11.45 -13.27
CA GLN A 9 -12.20 11.42 -14.15
C GLN A 9 -13.30 10.54 -13.53
N PRO A 10 -14.39 11.11 -13.02
CA PRO A 10 -15.44 10.35 -12.32
C PRO A 10 -16.20 9.35 -13.18
N HIS A 11 -16.36 9.64 -14.48
CA HIS A 11 -17.02 8.78 -15.47
C HIS A 11 -16.05 8.49 -16.62
N PHE A 12 -15.17 7.53 -16.41
CA PHE A 12 -14.17 7.14 -17.40
C PHE A 12 -14.86 6.61 -18.65
N ARG A 13 -14.70 7.32 -19.77
CA ARG A 13 -15.33 7.01 -21.07
C ARG A 13 -16.85 6.80 -21.00
N GLY A 14 -17.55 7.60 -20.17
CA GLY A 14 -19.00 7.50 -20.00
C GLY A 14 -19.48 6.25 -19.24
N SER A 15 -18.56 5.49 -18.64
CA SER A 15 -18.89 4.30 -17.86
C SER A 15 -19.12 4.62 -16.37
N SER A 16 -19.53 3.60 -15.61
CA SER A 16 -19.63 3.65 -14.13
C SER A 16 -18.28 3.55 -13.40
N TRP A 17 -17.17 3.51 -14.14
CA TRP A 17 -15.83 3.51 -13.57
C TRP A 17 -15.33 4.95 -13.37
N SER A 18 -14.73 5.22 -12.23
CA SER A 18 -13.89 6.39 -12.05
C SER A 18 -12.43 6.04 -12.34
N SER A 19 -11.68 7.00 -12.86
CA SER A 19 -10.26 6.88 -13.15
C SER A 19 -9.47 7.94 -12.39
N LEU A 20 -8.32 7.56 -11.86
CA LEU A 20 -7.37 8.47 -11.21
C LEU A 20 -5.98 8.19 -11.76
N PHE A 21 -5.38 9.23 -12.35
CA PHE A 21 -3.96 9.25 -12.69
C PHE A 21 -3.23 10.07 -11.64
N SER A 22 -2.09 9.58 -11.17
CA SER A 22 -1.24 10.29 -10.23
C SER A 22 0.22 10.12 -10.64
N SER A 23 0.96 11.22 -10.61
CA SER A 23 2.40 11.26 -10.81
C SER A 23 3.04 12.02 -9.66
N SER A 24 4.10 11.48 -9.09
CA SER A 24 4.83 12.12 -8.01
C SER A 24 6.32 11.94 -8.14
N ILE A 25 7.05 12.96 -7.72
CA ILE A 25 8.49 12.92 -7.57
C ILE A 25 8.84 13.48 -6.19
N GLU A 26 9.74 12.81 -5.50
CA GLU A 26 10.13 13.16 -4.15
C GLU A 26 11.63 12.95 -3.96
N ARG A 27 12.25 13.89 -3.25
CA ARG A 27 13.58 13.74 -2.70
C ARG A 27 13.50 13.95 -1.20
N THR A 28 13.85 12.93 -0.43
CA THR A 28 13.91 12.97 1.03
C THR A 28 15.34 12.68 1.52
N THR A 29 15.71 13.37 2.59
CA THR A 29 16.95 13.21 3.35
C THR A 29 16.64 13.07 4.85
N GLU A 30 15.41 12.73 5.21
CA GLU A 30 14.97 12.58 6.60
C GLU A 30 15.64 11.41 7.30
N ASN A 31 16.01 10.36 6.54
CA ASN A 31 16.80 9.29 7.11
C ASN A 31 18.26 9.77 7.23
N PRO A 32 18.85 9.81 8.44
CA PRO A 32 20.23 10.26 8.61
C PRO A 32 21.22 9.35 7.89
N THR A 33 20.86 8.10 7.60
CA THR A 33 21.75 7.10 7.00
C THR A 33 21.71 7.04 5.49
N PHE A 34 20.71 7.64 4.83
CA PHE A 34 20.61 7.68 3.37
C PHE A 34 19.68 8.79 2.84
N ALA A 35 19.99 9.27 1.63
CA ALA A 35 19.09 10.09 0.83
C ALA A 35 18.31 9.22 -0.18
N ALA A 36 17.01 9.48 -0.34
CA ALA A 36 16.16 8.76 -1.28
C ALA A 36 15.55 9.70 -2.33
N ARG A 37 15.56 9.26 -3.59
CA ARG A 37 14.76 9.81 -4.68
C ARG A 37 13.70 8.81 -5.10
N LEU A 38 12.45 9.22 -5.05
CA LEU A 38 11.30 8.42 -5.42
C LEU A 38 10.58 9.08 -6.59
N ALA A 39 10.27 8.30 -7.62
CA ALA A 39 9.36 8.70 -8.68
C ALA A 39 8.27 7.65 -8.79
N GLU A 40 7.01 8.06 -8.79
CA GLU A 40 5.87 7.16 -8.88
C GLU A 40 4.86 7.67 -9.90
N GLY A 41 4.48 6.81 -10.84
CA GLY A 41 3.32 6.99 -11.68
C GLY A 41 2.30 5.92 -11.37
N SER A 42 1.03 6.28 -11.22
CA SER A 42 -0.04 5.31 -11.02
C SER A 42 -1.30 5.66 -11.81
N TRP A 43 -2.00 4.62 -12.23
CA TRP A 43 -3.31 4.70 -12.82
C TRP A 43 -4.23 3.75 -12.07
N GLN A 44 -5.34 4.28 -11.58
CA GLN A 44 -6.35 3.56 -10.82
C GLN A 44 -7.70 3.67 -11.52
N LEU A 45 -8.40 2.55 -11.60
CA LEU A 45 -9.80 2.45 -12.01
C LEU A 45 -10.61 1.95 -10.81
N GLU A 46 -11.70 2.60 -10.46
CA GLU A 46 -12.58 2.20 -9.37
C GLU A 46 -14.03 2.07 -9.85
N LYS A 47 -14.74 1.06 -9.33
CA LYS A 47 -16.17 0.90 -9.60
C LYS A 47 -16.93 0.39 -8.36
N PRO A 48 -18.06 1.03 -7.99
CA PRO A 48 -19.00 0.45 -7.04
C PRO A 48 -19.63 -0.84 -7.58
N LEU A 49 -19.72 -1.86 -6.74
CA LEU A 49 -20.28 -3.17 -7.08
C LEU A 49 -21.76 -3.32 -6.67
N ASN A 50 -22.29 -2.39 -5.87
CA ASN A 50 -23.66 -2.38 -5.38
C ASN A 50 -24.26 -0.97 -5.39
N LYS A 51 -25.60 -0.88 -5.35
CA LYS A 51 -26.36 0.38 -5.37
C LYS A 51 -25.98 1.33 -4.22
N ASP A 52 -25.77 0.78 -3.03
CA ASP A 52 -25.42 1.55 -1.82
C ASP A 52 -23.94 1.99 -1.79
N LYS A 53 -23.15 1.62 -2.81
CA LYS A 53 -21.72 1.95 -2.96
C LYS A 53 -20.82 1.53 -1.79
N THR A 54 -21.30 0.63 -0.93
CA THR A 54 -20.56 0.08 0.21
C THR A 54 -19.52 -0.94 -0.21
N ARG A 55 -19.67 -1.57 -1.39
CA ARG A 55 -18.70 -2.52 -1.97
C ARG A 55 -18.10 -1.92 -3.23
N ARG A 56 -16.77 -1.94 -3.34
CA ARG A 56 -16.04 -1.37 -4.48
C ARG A 56 -14.92 -2.28 -4.90
N ILE A 57 -14.62 -2.27 -6.18
CA ILE A 57 -13.39 -2.85 -6.73
C ILE A 57 -12.51 -1.71 -7.24
N GLN A 58 -11.22 -1.79 -6.96
CA GLN A 58 -10.19 -0.93 -7.51
C GLN A 58 -9.19 -1.79 -8.28
N LEU A 59 -8.85 -1.36 -9.49
CA LEU A 59 -7.74 -1.92 -10.27
C LEU A 59 -6.69 -0.83 -10.39
N ARG A 60 -5.44 -1.12 -10.05
CA ARG A 60 -4.36 -0.13 -10.08
C ARG A 60 -3.12 -0.69 -10.74
N TYR A 61 -2.59 0.06 -11.69
CA TYR A 61 -1.22 -0.08 -12.17
C TYR A 61 -0.35 0.99 -11.50
N ARG A 62 0.80 0.59 -10.97
CA ARG A 62 1.75 1.48 -10.31
C ARG A 62 3.17 1.19 -10.78
N LEU A 63 3.82 2.21 -11.32
CA LEU A 63 5.24 2.20 -11.66
C LEU A 63 5.98 3.05 -10.63
N ARG A 64 6.88 2.44 -9.86
CA ARG A 64 7.69 3.12 -8.85
C ARG A 64 9.16 2.95 -9.15
N ARG A 65 9.93 4.02 -9.07
CA ARG A 65 11.39 4.03 -9.15
C ARG A 65 11.96 4.65 -7.89
N THR A 66 12.79 3.89 -7.19
CA THR A 66 13.47 4.29 -5.96
C THR A 66 14.97 4.23 -6.18
N ILE A 67 15.66 5.33 -5.91
CA ILE A 67 17.11 5.43 -5.93
C ILE A 67 17.58 5.92 -4.57
N LEU A 68 18.34 5.08 -3.88
CA LEU A 68 19.02 5.42 -2.64
C LEU A 68 20.44 5.91 -2.97
N SER A 69 20.87 6.94 -2.26
CA SER A 69 22.17 7.61 -2.43
C SER A 69 22.69 8.06 -1.06
N ASN A 70 23.99 8.38 -0.96
CA ASN A 70 24.63 8.84 0.28
C ASN A 70 24.41 7.88 1.46
N LEU A 71 24.72 6.59 1.25
CA LEU A 71 24.67 5.58 2.31
C LEU A 71 25.82 5.81 3.28
N LEU A 72 25.53 6.31 4.49
CA LEU A 72 26.56 6.55 5.51
C LEU A 72 27.08 5.27 6.15
N ILE A 73 26.29 4.19 6.10
CA ILE A 73 26.65 2.86 6.62
C ILE A 73 26.72 1.89 5.43
N PRO A 74 27.93 1.54 4.95
CA PRO A 74 28.10 0.55 3.89
C PRO A 74 27.46 -0.79 4.29
N GLY A 75 26.66 -1.38 3.40
CA GLY A 75 26.01 -2.68 3.63
C GLY A 75 24.67 -2.65 4.37
N LEU A 76 24.22 -1.48 4.86
CA LEU A 76 22.88 -1.35 5.50
C LEU A 76 21.75 -1.71 4.52
N VAL A 77 21.91 -1.35 3.25
CA VAL A 77 20.98 -1.70 2.17
C VAL A 77 21.72 -2.52 1.13
N LEU A 78 21.17 -3.69 0.81
CA LEU A 78 21.69 -4.58 -0.23
C LEU A 78 21.83 -3.79 -1.55
N PRO A 79 22.92 -3.96 -2.32
CA PRO A 79 23.11 -3.25 -3.58
C PRO A 79 21.91 -3.34 -4.54
N GLN A 80 21.24 -4.49 -4.58
CA GLN A 80 20.02 -4.71 -5.38
C GLN A 80 18.82 -3.88 -4.95
N ASP A 81 18.74 -3.47 -3.67
CA ASP A 81 17.66 -2.68 -3.10
C ASP A 81 17.93 -1.15 -3.18
N GLN A 82 19.13 -0.74 -3.63
CA GLN A 82 19.48 0.68 -3.77
C GLN A 82 18.86 1.33 -5.00
N ARG A 83 18.62 0.56 -6.08
CA ARG A 83 18.00 1.05 -7.32
C ARG A 83 16.90 0.11 -7.76
N LEU A 84 15.69 0.37 -7.28
CA LEU A 84 14.52 -0.46 -7.55
C LEU A 84 13.58 0.24 -8.53
N ARG A 85 13.23 -0.44 -9.61
CA ARG A 85 12.09 -0.11 -10.47
C ARG A 85 11.08 -1.23 -10.33
N LEU A 86 9.85 -0.91 -9.95
CA LEU A 86 8.78 -1.88 -9.70
C LEU A 86 7.53 -1.46 -10.46
N SER A 87 7.02 -2.37 -11.27
CA SER A 87 5.77 -2.23 -12.01
C SER A 87 4.75 -3.21 -11.44
N THR A 88 3.84 -2.70 -10.61
CA THR A 88 2.86 -3.50 -9.88
C THR A 88 1.48 -3.34 -10.50
N LEU A 89 0.84 -4.47 -10.82
CA LEU A 89 -0.59 -4.54 -11.06
C LEU A 89 -1.27 -5.00 -9.78
N SER A 90 -2.35 -4.34 -9.40
CA SER A 90 -3.07 -4.64 -8.16
C SER A 90 -4.57 -4.58 -8.34
N ALA A 91 -5.27 -5.42 -7.59
CA ALA A 91 -6.71 -5.44 -7.47
C ALA A 91 -7.08 -5.36 -5.99
N THR A 92 -7.86 -4.36 -5.62
CA THR A 92 -8.30 -4.12 -4.25
C THR A 92 -9.82 -4.23 -4.17
N TRP A 93 -10.31 -5.17 -3.36
CA TRP A 93 -11.71 -5.20 -2.97
C TRP A 93 -11.90 -4.42 -1.67
N ILE A 94 -12.91 -3.57 -1.63
CA ILE A 94 -13.21 -2.71 -0.48
C ILE A 94 -14.67 -2.91 -0.10
N ARG A 95 -14.92 -3.10 1.20
CA ARG A 95 -16.26 -3.05 1.80
C ARG A 95 -16.26 -2.10 2.98
N ASP A 96 -17.04 -1.03 2.88
CA ASP A 96 -17.26 -0.07 3.96
C ASP A 96 -18.76 0.04 4.25
N THR A 97 -19.17 -0.48 5.41
CA THR A 97 -20.54 -0.35 5.93
C THR A 97 -20.54 0.37 7.26
N ARG A 98 -19.50 1.15 7.57
CA ARG A 98 -19.45 1.96 8.78
C ARG A 98 -20.48 3.08 8.70
N ASP A 99 -21.03 3.42 9.85
CA ASP A 99 -21.95 4.54 10.00
C ASP A 99 -21.23 5.89 9.79
N LYS A 100 -20.10 6.10 10.48
CA LYS A 100 -19.28 7.30 10.38
C LYS A 100 -17.81 6.90 10.16
N PRO A 101 -17.23 7.08 8.97
CA PRO A 101 -15.88 6.61 8.68
C PRO A 101 -14.76 7.14 9.59
N LEU A 102 -14.94 8.33 10.17
CA LEU A 102 -13.97 8.97 11.07
C LEU A 102 -14.22 8.67 12.55
N ASP A 103 -15.42 8.20 12.91
CA ASP A 103 -15.84 7.92 14.29
C ASP A 103 -16.87 6.77 14.30
N ALA A 104 -16.41 5.59 13.90
CA ALA A 104 -17.30 4.47 13.61
C ALA A 104 -17.81 3.81 14.88
N SER A 105 -19.14 3.74 15.03
CA SER A 105 -19.80 3.06 16.15
C SER A 105 -20.37 1.70 15.76
N ARG A 106 -20.62 1.49 14.47
CA ARG A 106 -21.26 0.28 13.94
C ARG A 106 -20.74 -0.04 12.53
N GLY A 107 -20.57 -1.34 12.26
CA GLY A 107 -20.38 -1.86 10.91
C GLY A 107 -18.97 -2.37 10.66
N PHE A 108 -18.61 -2.51 9.39
CA PHE A 108 -17.36 -3.13 8.95
C PHE A 108 -16.60 -2.22 8.01
N TYR A 109 -15.27 -2.27 8.12
CA TYR A 109 -14.36 -1.79 7.10
C TYR A 109 -13.39 -2.91 6.74
N GLN A 110 -13.46 -3.37 5.49
CA GLN A 110 -12.67 -4.49 5.00
C GLN A 110 -11.97 -4.11 3.70
N THR A 111 -10.70 -4.46 3.59
CA THR A 111 -9.93 -4.36 2.36
C THR A 111 -9.20 -5.66 2.10
N LEU A 112 -9.16 -6.06 0.84
CA LEU A 112 -8.34 -7.16 0.36
C LEU A 112 -7.61 -6.68 -0.89
N ASP A 113 -6.30 -6.48 -0.76
CA ASP A 113 -5.41 -6.05 -1.83
C ASP A 113 -4.55 -7.21 -2.32
N LEU A 114 -4.58 -7.47 -3.62
CA LEU A 114 -3.75 -8.45 -4.29
C LEU A 114 -2.88 -7.73 -5.31
N GLY A 115 -1.56 -7.85 -5.18
CA GLY A 115 -0.59 -7.20 -6.04
C GLY A 115 0.39 -8.19 -6.66
N ILE A 116 0.70 -8.01 -7.94
CA ILE A 116 1.75 -8.75 -8.64
C ILE A 116 2.73 -7.78 -9.30
N THR A 117 4.02 -8.05 -9.12
CA THR A 117 5.12 -7.24 -9.64
C THR A 117 6.04 -8.15 -10.46
N PRO A 118 5.80 -8.31 -11.77
CA PRO A 118 6.65 -9.12 -12.64
C PRO A 118 7.75 -8.30 -13.32
N LYS A 119 8.91 -8.92 -13.55
CA LYS A 119 10.00 -8.38 -14.38
C LYS A 119 9.58 -8.18 -15.84
N ALA A 120 8.60 -8.93 -16.33
CA ALA A 120 8.03 -8.77 -17.68
C ALA A 120 7.42 -7.36 -17.91
N LEU A 121 7.02 -6.65 -16.84
CA LEU A 121 6.56 -5.26 -16.89
C LEU A 121 7.69 -4.25 -16.62
N GLY A 122 8.95 -4.67 -16.72
CA GLY A 122 10.13 -3.83 -16.50
C GLY A 122 10.58 -3.73 -15.04
N SER A 123 10.04 -4.54 -14.13
CA SER A 123 10.45 -4.56 -12.72
C SER A 123 11.85 -5.15 -12.52
N ASN A 124 12.53 -4.79 -11.43
CA ASN A 124 13.79 -5.41 -10.99
C ASN A 124 13.59 -6.72 -10.24
N ALA A 125 12.38 -7.00 -9.73
CA ALA A 125 12.06 -8.17 -8.94
C ALA A 125 10.74 -8.83 -9.39
N ASN A 126 10.59 -10.12 -9.10
CA ASN A 126 9.37 -10.90 -9.32
C ASN A 126 8.73 -11.29 -7.98
N PHE A 127 7.62 -10.69 -7.61
CA PHE A 127 6.91 -11.07 -6.39
C PHE A 127 5.41 -10.75 -6.44
N ALA A 128 4.66 -11.47 -5.62
CA ALA A 128 3.25 -11.22 -5.36
C ALA A 128 3.05 -10.85 -3.88
N ARG A 129 2.03 -10.03 -3.61
CA ARG A 129 1.63 -9.60 -2.28
C ARG A 129 0.13 -9.73 -2.10
N LEU A 130 -0.26 -10.07 -0.89
CA LEU A 130 -1.63 -10.04 -0.41
C LEU A 130 -1.65 -9.22 0.88
N LEU A 131 -2.55 -8.24 0.98
CA LEU A 131 -2.79 -7.49 2.20
C LEU A 131 -4.29 -7.47 2.49
N GLY A 132 -4.68 -8.11 3.57
CA GLY A 132 -6.04 -8.10 4.10
C GLY A 132 -6.12 -7.24 5.35
N GLN A 133 -7.18 -6.43 5.45
CA GLN A 133 -7.54 -5.73 6.68
C GLN A 133 -9.04 -5.87 6.93
N SER A 134 -9.43 -6.13 8.17
CA SER A 134 -10.82 -6.18 8.60
C SER A 134 -10.95 -5.48 9.95
N SER A 135 -11.78 -4.44 9.99
CA SER A 135 -12.16 -3.70 11.20
C SER A 135 -13.66 -3.86 11.44
N TYR A 136 -14.04 -4.14 12.67
CA TYR A 136 -15.43 -4.35 13.06
C TYR A 136 -15.77 -3.52 14.30
N TYR A 137 -16.94 -2.88 14.24
CA TYR A 137 -17.46 -1.99 15.27
C TYR A 137 -18.86 -2.44 15.66
N LYS A 138 -19.07 -2.64 16.95
CA LYS A 138 -20.37 -3.04 17.50
C LYS A 138 -20.68 -2.21 18.76
N PRO A 139 -21.81 -1.48 18.79
CA PRO A 139 -22.20 -0.77 20.00
C PRO A 139 -22.58 -1.75 21.11
N PHE A 140 -22.16 -1.43 22.33
CA PHE A 140 -22.42 -2.16 23.56
C PHE A 140 -22.71 -1.15 24.69
N GLY A 141 -24.00 -0.81 24.85
CA GLY A 141 -24.42 0.27 25.74
C GLY A 141 -23.84 1.63 25.30
N LYS A 142 -23.12 2.29 26.20
CA LYS A 142 -22.42 3.57 25.93
C LYS A 142 -21.00 3.38 25.35
N THR A 143 -20.58 2.14 25.13
CA THR A 143 -19.25 1.79 24.64
C THR A 143 -19.35 1.15 23.26
N VAL A 144 -18.28 1.17 22.49
CA VAL A 144 -18.18 0.47 21.21
C VAL A 144 -17.09 -0.59 21.33
N TRP A 145 -17.44 -1.84 21.04
CA TRP A 145 -16.45 -2.87 20.79
C TRP A 145 -15.82 -2.61 19.43
N ALA A 146 -14.50 -2.40 19.42
CA ALA A 146 -13.73 -2.14 18.20
C ALA A 146 -12.58 -3.12 18.10
N ASN A 147 -12.50 -3.84 16.98
CA ASN A 147 -11.40 -4.74 16.68
C ASN A 147 -10.88 -4.52 15.26
N ARG A 148 -9.58 -4.76 15.08
CA ARG A 148 -8.91 -4.71 13.78
C ARG A 148 -7.96 -5.89 13.64
N ILE A 149 -8.04 -6.56 12.50
CA ILE A 149 -7.12 -7.62 12.09
C ILE A 149 -6.49 -7.20 10.77
N THR A 150 -5.17 -7.34 10.66
CA THR A 150 -4.41 -7.08 9.44
C THR A 150 -3.48 -8.25 9.18
N LEU A 151 -3.48 -8.76 7.94
CA LEU A 151 -2.66 -9.89 7.50
C LEU A 151 -1.97 -9.54 6.18
N GLY A 152 -0.65 -9.64 6.15
CA GLY A 152 0.18 -9.39 4.98
C GLY A 152 0.99 -10.63 4.60
N LEU A 153 0.92 -11.06 3.35
CA LEU A 153 1.71 -12.16 2.79
C LEU A 153 2.46 -11.66 1.56
N SER A 154 3.74 -11.99 1.44
CA SER A 154 4.52 -11.72 0.25
C SER A 154 5.34 -12.93 -0.13
N LYS A 155 5.42 -13.20 -1.44
CA LYS A 155 6.17 -14.34 -1.97
C LYS A 155 6.81 -13.95 -3.30
N SER A 156 8.11 -14.22 -3.44
CA SER A 156 8.79 -14.09 -4.72
C SER A 156 8.53 -15.31 -5.60
N PHE A 157 8.69 -15.12 -6.91
CA PHE A 157 8.57 -16.19 -7.91
C PHE A 157 9.64 -16.04 -8.98
N ALA A 158 9.80 -17.05 -9.85
CA ALA A 158 10.79 -17.06 -10.94
C ALA A 158 12.21 -16.67 -10.47
N SER A 159 12.70 -17.38 -9.45
CA SER A 159 14.05 -17.23 -8.86
C SER A 159 14.43 -15.78 -8.56
N SER A 160 13.51 -15.06 -7.94
CA SER A 160 13.71 -13.68 -7.48
C SER A 160 13.43 -13.59 -5.98
N ASP A 161 13.39 -12.37 -5.47
CA ASP A 161 13.41 -12.03 -4.07
C ASP A 161 12.44 -10.86 -3.85
N VAL A 162 11.89 -10.77 -2.65
CA VAL A 162 11.04 -9.64 -2.28
C VAL A 162 11.96 -8.53 -1.76
N PRO A 163 12.03 -7.37 -2.45
CA PRO A 163 12.87 -6.26 -2.03
C PRO A 163 12.59 -5.88 -0.57
N THR A 164 13.61 -5.47 0.17
CA THR A 164 13.45 -5.18 1.62
C THR A 164 12.40 -4.08 1.86
N SER A 165 12.35 -3.08 0.97
CA SER A 165 11.36 -2.00 0.99
C SER A 165 9.91 -2.45 0.74
N GLU A 166 9.69 -3.68 0.25
CA GLU A 166 8.39 -4.26 -0.05
C GLU A 166 7.93 -5.30 0.97
N ARG A 167 8.72 -5.52 2.03
CA ARG A 167 8.36 -6.43 3.13
C ARG A 167 7.28 -5.81 4.02
N PHE A 168 6.59 -6.67 4.77
CA PHE A 168 5.64 -6.23 5.80
C PHE A 168 6.36 -6.09 7.13
N PHE A 169 6.04 -5.01 7.84
CA PHE A 169 6.55 -4.72 9.17
C PHE A 169 5.36 -4.44 10.10
N SER A 170 5.54 -4.67 11.40
CA SER A 170 4.54 -4.34 12.42
C SER A 170 5.21 -3.72 13.64
N GLY A 171 4.43 -3.02 14.47
CA GLY A 171 4.90 -2.23 15.59
C GLY A 171 4.70 -0.73 15.36
N GLY A 172 4.48 0.01 16.45
CA GLY A 172 4.13 1.43 16.44
C GLY A 172 2.63 1.70 16.55
N GLU A 173 2.26 2.97 16.48
CA GLU A 173 0.92 3.46 16.82
C GLU A 173 -0.21 2.84 15.97
N THR A 174 0.04 2.62 14.68
CA THR A 174 -0.98 2.28 13.67
C THR A 174 -1.17 0.78 13.45
N THR A 175 -0.30 -0.06 14.02
CA THR A 175 -0.33 -1.52 13.86
C THR A 175 -0.39 -2.22 15.23
N LEU A 176 0.72 -2.22 15.97
CA LEU A 176 0.84 -2.88 17.27
C LEU A 176 1.51 -1.93 18.29
N ARG A 177 0.66 -1.27 19.09
CA ARG A 177 1.13 -0.42 20.20
C ARG A 177 1.86 -1.25 21.25
N GLY A 178 2.80 -0.62 21.94
CA GLY A 178 3.70 -1.28 22.88
C GLY A 178 5.00 -1.80 22.24
N PHE A 179 5.08 -1.84 20.91
CA PHE A 179 6.32 -2.11 20.17
C PHE A 179 6.84 -0.83 19.50
N PRO A 180 8.17 -0.66 19.38
CA PRO A 180 8.75 0.37 18.52
C PRO A 180 8.25 0.26 17.08
N ILE A 181 8.34 1.35 16.32
CA ILE A 181 7.95 1.37 14.90
C ILE A 181 8.74 0.28 14.16
N ASN A 182 8.02 -0.61 13.45
CA ASN A 182 8.57 -1.77 12.75
C ASN A 182 9.34 -2.78 13.64
N GLY A 183 9.24 -2.67 14.96
CA GLY A 183 9.97 -3.51 15.92
C GLY A 183 9.28 -4.84 16.26
N ALA A 184 8.03 -5.05 15.87
CA ALA A 184 7.35 -6.33 16.05
C ALA A 184 7.62 -7.23 14.84
N GLY A 185 8.62 -8.12 14.98
CA GLY A 185 9.05 -9.05 13.94
C GLY A 185 10.53 -9.44 14.08
N PRO A 186 11.06 -10.22 13.13
CA PRO A 186 12.47 -10.60 13.12
C PRO A 186 13.38 -9.38 13.14
N GLN A 187 14.30 -9.33 14.11
CA GLN A 187 15.34 -8.30 14.20
C GLN A 187 16.59 -8.75 13.45
N ARG A 188 17.30 -7.81 12.83
CA ARG A 188 18.62 -8.01 12.22
C ARG A 188 19.65 -7.16 12.95
#